data_AF-A0A949JZY0-F1
#
_entry.id   AF-A0A949JZY0-F1
#
_cell.length_a   1.000
_cell.length_b   1.000
_cell.length_c   1.000
_cell.angle_alpha   90.00
_cell.angle_beta   90.00
_cell.angle_gamma   90.00
#
_symmetry.space_group_name_H-M   'P 1'
#
loop_
_entity.id
_entity.type
_entity.pdbx_description
1 polymer ?
#
loop_
_entity_poly.entity_id
_entity_poly.type
_entity_poly.pdbx_seq_one_letter_code
_entity_poly.pdbx_strand_id
1 'polypeptide(L)'
;MMAGTFQDDEREDAMIALFGLYKDESEGRSGIDAYLKLDGSTIPFELKTTSNGSVTTVRDFGPDHIKKWKNKHWLIGVFLSGEEYYLYGSPVLMAPWIQEKESYIKPDFMLATLAPGKLTKNDMYKVMEEKAVYSYEDARGLHKRQYKREKYLALQDVVGGYSPDRMLKIFQDRARYLVERGSTLNNPHIPRSYFDGWTRISEDHAAALVKMVKHGMG
;
A
#
# COMPACT_ATOMS: atom_id res chain seq x y z
N MET A 1 -14.47 -20.01 8.68
CA MET A 1 -14.22 -18.79 7.90
C MET A 1 -13.04 -19.05 6.96
N MET A 2 -13.27 -19.57 5.75
CA MET A 2 -12.23 -19.78 4.71
C MET A 2 -12.83 -19.90 3.27
N ALA A 3 -14.07 -19.47 3.05
CA ALA A 3 -14.71 -19.56 1.72
C ALA A 3 -14.41 -18.34 0.84
N GLY A 4 -14.34 -17.13 1.42
CA GLY A 4 -14.14 -15.89 0.65
C GLY A 4 -12.74 -15.75 0.06
N THR A 5 -11.68 -16.05 0.82
CA THR A 5 -10.29 -15.99 0.32
C THR A 5 -10.02 -17.02 -0.77
N PHE A 6 -10.57 -18.23 -0.64
CA PHE A 6 -10.40 -19.26 -1.66
C PHE A 6 -11.07 -18.86 -2.98
N GLN A 7 -12.25 -18.22 -2.89
CA GLN A 7 -12.95 -17.70 -4.06
C GLN A 7 -12.21 -16.52 -4.74
N ASP A 8 -11.56 -15.65 -3.96
CA ASP A 8 -10.77 -14.54 -4.51
C ASP A 8 -9.49 -15.06 -5.17
N ASP A 9 -8.79 -16.04 -4.56
CA ASP A 9 -7.60 -16.69 -5.13
C ASP A 9 -7.94 -17.42 -6.45
N GLU A 10 -9.06 -18.16 -6.51
CA GLU A 10 -9.53 -18.84 -7.73
C GLU A 10 -9.84 -17.86 -8.87
N ARG A 11 -10.45 -16.72 -8.55
CA ARG A 11 -10.76 -15.68 -9.54
C ARG A 11 -9.49 -15.03 -10.08
N GLU A 12 -8.52 -14.78 -9.22
CA GLU A 12 -7.23 -14.22 -9.61
C GLU A 12 -6.49 -15.19 -10.55
N ASP A 13 -6.40 -16.46 -10.19
CA ASP A 13 -5.75 -17.49 -11.03
C ASP A 13 -6.46 -17.68 -12.38
N ALA A 14 -7.79 -17.62 -12.38
CA ALA A 14 -8.57 -17.65 -13.62
C ALA A 14 -8.26 -16.43 -14.51
N MET A 15 -8.17 -15.22 -13.94
CA MET A 15 -7.78 -14.03 -14.68
C MET A 15 -6.37 -14.16 -15.27
N ILE A 16 -5.43 -14.69 -14.50
CA ILE A 16 -4.05 -14.89 -14.95
C ILE A 16 -4.00 -15.82 -16.15
N ALA A 17 -4.69 -16.97 -16.07
CA ALA A 17 -4.76 -17.91 -17.18
C ALA A 17 -5.45 -17.29 -18.41
N LEU A 18 -6.58 -16.62 -18.21
CA LEU A 18 -7.40 -16.03 -19.27
C LEU A 18 -6.64 -14.96 -20.08
N PHE A 19 -5.79 -14.19 -19.41
CA PHE A 19 -5.02 -13.11 -20.01
C PHE A 19 -3.57 -13.47 -20.36
N GLY A 20 -3.16 -14.73 -20.15
CA GLY A 20 -1.81 -15.19 -20.42
C GLY A 20 -0.75 -14.50 -19.55
N LEU A 21 -1.12 -14.13 -18.32
CA LEU A 21 -0.21 -13.57 -17.32
C LEU A 21 0.53 -14.69 -16.57
N TYR A 22 1.51 -14.32 -15.76
CA TYR A 22 2.19 -15.26 -14.86
C TYR A 22 2.46 -14.65 -13.49
N LYS A 23 2.53 -15.50 -12.45
CA LYS A 23 2.98 -15.12 -11.10
C LYS A 23 4.49 -15.33 -10.96
N ASP A 24 5.15 -14.41 -10.28
CA ASP A 24 6.52 -14.65 -9.81
C ASP A 24 6.46 -15.21 -8.39
N GLU A 25 6.78 -16.50 -8.23
CA GLU A 25 6.71 -17.19 -6.94
C GLU A 25 7.72 -16.64 -5.91
N SER A 26 8.70 -15.84 -6.33
CA SER A 26 9.69 -15.24 -5.44
C SER A 26 9.21 -13.96 -4.73
N GLU A 27 8.13 -13.33 -5.21
CA GLU A 27 7.60 -12.05 -4.71
C GLU A 27 6.77 -12.20 -3.40
N GLY A 28 6.36 -13.41 -3.04
CA GLY A 28 5.54 -13.69 -1.85
C GLY A 28 4.14 -13.06 -1.90
N ARG A 29 3.36 -13.20 -0.80
CA ARG A 29 1.93 -12.80 -0.74
C ARG A 29 1.65 -11.29 -0.79
N SER A 30 2.64 -10.44 -0.55
CA SER A 30 2.48 -8.98 -0.57
C SER A 30 2.94 -8.34 -1.89
N GLY A 31 3.39 -9.18 -2.82
CA GLY A 31 4.03 -8.79 -4.07
C GLY A 31 3.07 -8.23 -5.12
N ILE A 32 3.52 -8.29 -6.37
CA ILE A 32 2.74 -7.98 -7.55
C ILE A 32 1.84 -9.18 -7.91
N ASP A 33 0.56 -8.93 -8.16
CA ASP A 33 -0.44 -9.99 -8.37
C ASP A 33 -0.12 -10.84 -9.60
N ALA A 34 0.28 -10.19 -10.71
CA ALA A 34 0.68 -10.89 -11.92
C ALA A 34 1.59 -10.05 -12.82
N TYR A 35 2.17 -10.70 -13.83
CA TYR A 35 3.05 -10.08 -14.81
C TYR A 35 2.67 -10.47 -16.23
N LEU A 36 2.86 -9.55 -17.17
CA LEU A 36 2.82 -9.81 -18.61
C LEU A 36 4.24 -9.75 -19.18
N LYS A 37 4.66 -10.78 -19.94
CA LYS A 37 5.86 -10.68 -20.78
C LYS A 37 5.49 -10.11 -22.14
N LEU A 38 6.07 -8.98 -22.49
CA LEU A 38 5.79 -8.32 -23.76
C LEU A 38 7.03 -7.66 -24.32
N ASP A 39 7.40 -8.03 -25.55
CA ASP A 39 8.54 -7.47 -26.29
C ASP A 39 9.85 -7.43 -25.44
N GLY A 40 10.12 -8.51 -24.70
CA GLY A 40 11.29 -8.63 -23.82
C GLY A 40 11.18 -7.90 -22.46
N SER A 41 10.08 -7.19 -22.22
CA SER A 41 9.79 -6.50 -20.96
C SER A 41 8.87 -7.31 -20.06
N THR A 42 9.01 -7.12 -18.75
CA THR A 42 8.10 -7.67 -17.73
C THR A 42 7.26 -6.52 -17.18
N ILE A 43 5.94 -6.59 -17.40
CA ILE A 43 5.00 -5.53 -17.05
C ILE A 43 4.16 -5.98 -15.85
N PRO A 44 4.19 -5.26 -14.72
CA PRO A 44 3.46 -5.64 -13.53
C PRO A 44 1.99 -5.24 -13.57
N PHE A 45 1.13 -6.16 -13.12
CA PHE A 45 -0.31 -5.98 -13.00
C PHE A 45 -0.77 -6.07 -11.53
N GLU A 46 -1.71 -5.19 -11.18
CA GLU A 46 -2.61 -5.36 -10.04
C GLU A 46 -3.93 -5.94 -10.57
N LEU A 47 -4.40 -7.01 -9.94
CA LEU A 47 -5.63 -7.71 -10.29
C LEU A 47 -6.70 -7.41 -9.25
N LYS A 48 -7.91 -7.14 -9.72
CA LYS A 48 -9.08 -6.93 -8.87
C LYS A 48 -10.33 -7.53 -9.51
N THR A 49 -11.29 -7.87 -8.68
CA THR A 49 -12.63 -8.23 -9.15
C THR A 49 -13.70 -7.46 -8.39
N THR A 50 -14.87 -7.31 -8.99
CA THR A 50 -16.05 -6.74 -8.32
C THR A 50 -17.33 -7.40 -8.82
N SER A 51 -18.28 -7.59 -7.90
CA SER A 51 -19.64 -8.07 -8.20
C SER A 51 -20.73 -7.02 -7.96
N ASN A 52 -20.36 -5.84 -7.48
CA ASN A 52 -21.28 -4.73 -7.20
C ASN A 52 -20.92 -3.44 -7.98
N GLY A 53 -19.91 -3.52 -8.85
CA GLY A 53 -19.40 -2.42 -9.67
C GLY A 53 -18.40 -1.50 -8.95
N SER A 54 -18.23 -1.62 -7.64
CA SER A 54 -17.24 -0.89 -6.85
C SER A 54 -16.05 -1.79 -6.54
N VAL A 55 -14.83 -1.31 -6.77
CA VAL A 55 -13.61 -2.09 -6.53
C VAL A 55 -13.01 -1.71 -5.19
N THR A 56 -12.96 -2.66 -4.25
CA THR A 56 -12.18 -2.55 -3.01
C THR A 56 -10.69 -2.63 -3.33
N THR A 57 -9.87 -1.85 -2.63
CA THR A 57 -8.41 -1.82 -2.89
C THR A 57 -7.59 -2.41 -1.76
N VAL A 58 -7.38 -1.68 -0.66
CA VAL A 58 -6.57 -2.14 0.48
C VAL A 58 -7.04 -1.55 1.79
N ARG A 59 -6.89 -2.30 2.90
CA ARG A 59 -7.32 -1.87 4.23
C ARG A 59 -6.65 -0.58 4.68
N ASP A 60 -5.33 -0.45 4.58
CA ASP A 60 -4.59 0.70 5.12
C ASP A 60 -3.88 1.46 3.99
N PHE A 61 -4.64 2.17 3.15
CA PHE A 61 -4.07 2.90 2.01
C PHE A 61 -3.18 4.06 2.48
N GLY A 62 -1.96 4.13 1.95
CA GLY A 62 -0.94 5.08 2.39
C GLY A 62 0.18 5.27 1.37
N PRO A 63 1.26 6.00 1.72
CA PRO A 63 2.37 6.35 0.82
C PRO A 63 3.00 5.16 0.10
N ASP A 64 3.16 4.02 0.77
CA ASP A 64 3.72 2.81 0.17
C ASP A 64 2.83 2.24 -0.94
N HIS A 65 1.50 2.31 -0.78
CA HIS A 65 0.54 1.90 -1.80
C HIS A 65 0.55 2.84 -3.00
N ILE A 66 0.64 4.15 -2.77
CA ILE A 66 0.80 5.15 -3.84
C ILE A 66 2.05 4.84 -4.67
N LYS A 67 3.19 4.59 -4.00
CA LYS A 67 4.43 4.21 -4.67
C LYS A 67 4.30 2.89 -5.42
N LYS A 68 3.67 1.87 -4.81
CA LYS A 68 3.42 0.56 -5.43
C LYS A 68 2.61 0.72 -6.72
N TRP A 69 1.54 1.52 -6.70
CA TRP A 69 0.54 1.54 -7.78
C TRP A 69 0.78 2.57 -8.88
N LYS A 70 1.58 3.62 -8.63
CA LYS A 70 1.78 4.74 -9.57
C LYS A 70 2.14 4.32 -11.02
N ASN A 71 2.89 3.24 -11.18
CA ASN A 71 3.35 2.75 -12.48
C ASN A 71 2.79 1.35 -12.83
N LYS A 72 1.76 0.89 -12.11
CA LYS A 72 1.17 -0.43 -12.37
C LYS A 72 0.08 -0.35 -13.41
N HIS A 73 -0.03 -1.45 -14.16
CA HIS A 73 -1.20 -1.75 -14.95
C HIS A 73 -2.22 -2.45 -14.06
N TRP A 74 -3.50 -2.27 -14.38
CA TRP A 74 -4.61 -2.84 -13.63
C TRP A 74 -5.46 -3.67 -14.56
N LEU A 75 -5.93 -4.81 -14.07
CA LEU A 75 -6.94 -5.62 -14.73
C LEU A 75 -8.06 -5.89 -13.74
N ILE A 76 -9.27 -5.53 -14.13
CA ILE A 76 -10.44 -5.52 -13.25
C ILE A 76 -11.52 -6.41 -13.85
N GLY A 77 -11.82 -7.54 -13.22
CA GLY A 77 -12.94 -8.40 -13.59
C GLY A 77 -14.25 -7.90 -12.99
N VAL A 78 -15.28 -7.72 -13.81
CA VAL A 78 -16.60 -7.25 -13.39
C VAL A 78 -17.63 -8.36 -13.62
N PHE A 79 -18.26 -8.79 -12.53
CA PHE A 79 -19.27 -9.87 -12.50
C PHE A 79 -20.60 -9.32 -11.98
N LEU A 80 -21.32 -8.57 -12.81
CA LEU A 80 -22.50 -7.80 -12.38
C LEU A 80 -23.74 -8.20 -13.17
N SER A 81 -24.81 -8.58 -12.48
CA SER A 81 -26.14 -8.82 -13.07
C SER A 81 -26.13 -9.82 -14.25
N GLY A 82 -25.26 -10.83 -14.19
CA GLY A 82 -25.11 -11.83 -15.25
C GLY A 82 -24.18 -11.44 -16.40
N GLU A 83 -23.66 -10.21 -16.40
CA GLU A 83 -22.57 -9.80 -17.30
C GLU A 83 -21.22 -10.14 -16.65
N GLU A 84 -20.32 -10.69 -17.47
CA GLU A 84 -18.91 -10.87 -17.17
C GLU A 84 -18.07 -10.15 -18.23
N TYR A 85 -17.25 -9.21 -17.79
CA TYR A 85 -16.27 -8.54 -18.65
C TYR A 85 -15.11 -8.02 -17.82
N TYR A 86 -14.05 -7.64 -18.51
CA TYR A 86 -12.82 -7.15 -17.90
C TYR A 86 -12.51 -5.73 -18.38
N LEU A 87 -11.86 -4.97 -17.52
CA LEU A 87 -11.41 -3.61 -17.79
C LEU A 87 -9.91 -3.52 -17.59
N TYR A 88 -9.23 -2.82 -18.49
CA TYR A 88 -7.80 -2.56 -18.40
C TYR A 88 -7.55 -1.10 -18.01
N GLY A 89 -6.81 -0.90 -16.93
CA GLY A 89 -6.33 0.41 -16.49
C GLY A 89 -4.84 0.57 -16.71
N SER A 90 -4.44 1.41 -17.65
CA SER A 90 -3.03 1.81 -17.78
C SER A 90 -2.60 2.68 -16.59
N PRO A 91 -1.28 2.85 -16.33
CA PRO A 91 -0.80 3.78 -15.31
C PRO A 91 -1.36 5.19 -15.47
N VAL A 92 -1.55 5.64 -16.72
CA VAL A 92 -2.14 6.96 -17.02
C VAL A 92 -3.61 7.02 -16.64
N LEU A 93 -4.39 5.98 -16.95
CA LEU A 93 -5.81 5.92 -16.62
C LEU A 93 -6.08 5.78 -15.12
N MET A 94 -5.17 5.14 -14.39
CA MET A 94 -5.30 4.97 -12.94
C MET A 94 -4.74 6.15 -12.13
N ALA A 95 -3.90 7.00 -12.76
CA ALA A 95 -3.26 8.12 -12.09
C ALA A 95 -4.26 9.11 -11.43
N PRO A 96 -5.38 9.52 -12.07
CA PRO A 96 -6.33 10.45 -11.44
C PRO A 96 -6.88 9.95 -10.11
N TRP A 97 -7.33 8.69 -10.04
CA TRP A 97 -7.83 8.11 -8.79
C TRP A 97 -6.73 8.02 -7.73
N ILE A 98 -5.53 7.56 -8.09
CA ILE A 98 -4.40 7.48 -7.13
C ILE A 98 -4.04 8.87 -6.59
N GLN A 99 -3.98 9.88 -7.46
CA GLN A 99 -3.67 11.27 -7.08
C GLN A 99 -4.74 11.89 -6.19
N GLU A 100 -6.02 11.58 -6.44
CA GLU A 100 -7.12 11.99 -5.58
C GLU A 100 -6.93 11.43 -4.16
N LYS A 101 -6.62 10.13 -4.04
CA LYS A 101 -6.41 9.50 -2.72
C LYS A 101 -5.12 9.96 -2.05
N GLU A 102 -4.05 10.20 -2.81
CA GLU A 102 -2.82 10.82 -2.30
C GLU A 102 -3.10 12.21 -1.75
N SER A 103 -3.83 13.04 -2.50
CA SER A 103 -4.20 14.39 -2.06
C SER A 103 -5.05 14.38 -0.81
N TYR A 104 -5.97 13.41 -0.68
CA TYR A 104 -6.82 13.23 0.48
C TYR A 104 -6.02 12.95 1.76
N ILE A 105 -5.05 12.02 1.73
CA ILE A 105 -4.27 11.65 2.92
C ILE A 105 -3.09 12.60 3.21
N LYS A 106 -2.69 13.42 2.24
CA LYS A 106 -1.50 14.27 2.32
C LYS A 106 -1.46 15.18 3.56
N PRO A 107 -2.53 15.92 3.94
CA PRO A 107 -2.50 16.75 5.13
C PRO A 107 -2.15 15.97 6.41
N ASP A 108 -2.68 14.76 6.55
CA ASP A 108 -2.47 13.94 7.75
C ASP A 108 -1.02 13.44 7.85
N PHE A 109 -0.43 13.02 6.73
CA PHE A 109 1.00 12.68 6.68
C PHE A 109 1.92 13.89 6.88
N MET A 110 1.51 15.08 6.46
CA MET A 110 2.22 16.33 6.79
C MET A 110 2.18 16.59 8.30
N LEU A 111 1.03 16.41 8.96
CA LEU A 111 0.92 16.51 10.42
C LEU A 111 1.80 15.47 11.12
N ALA A 112 1.85 14.24 10.61
CA ALA A 112 2.71 13.18 11.14
C ALA A 112 4.21 13.55 11.08
N THR A 113 4.60 14.42 10.14
CA THR A 113 5.97 14.94 10.05
C THR A 113 6.18 16.12 11.00
N LEU A 114 5.25 17.07 11.03
CA LEU A 114 5.41 18.34 11.75
C LEU A 114 5.22 18.21 13.26
N ALA A 115 4.18 17.51 13.71
CA ALA A 115 3.79 17.46 15.11
C ALA A 115 4.86 16.80 16.00
N PRO A 116 5.47 15.67 15.63
CA PRO A 116 6.52 15.07 16.45
C PRO A 116 7.73 15.98 16.63
N GLY A 117 8.09 16.77 15.61
CA GLY A 117 9.20 17.72 15.68
C GLY A 117 9.01 18.84 16.71
N LYS A 118 7.77 19.08 17.18
CA LYS A 118 7.45 20.06 18.22
C LYS A 118 7.51 19.50 19.64
N LEU A 119 7.58 18.17 19.81
CA LEU A 119 7.68 17.55 21.13
C LEU A 119 9.02 17.89 21.78
N THR A 120 8.97 18.22 23.06
CA THR A 120 10.14 18.59 23.88
C THR A 120 10.46 17.50 24.90
N LYS A 121 11.61 17.64 25.58
CA LYS A 121 11.96 16.76 26.72
C LYS A 121 10.91 16.83 27.83
N ASN A 122 10.37 18.01 28.10
CA ASN A 122 9.31 18.17 29.11
C ASN A 122 8.06 17.37 28.74
N ASP A 123 7.70 17.26 27.46
CA ASP A 123 6.57 16.43 27.03
C ASP A 123 6.88 14.94 27.14
N MET A 124 8.11 14.54 26.82
CA MET A 124 8.60 13.17 27.04
C MET A 124 8.53 12.80 28.53
N TYR A 125 8.97 13.69 29.42
CA TYR A 125 8.97 13.44 30.87
C TYR A 125 7.57 13.37 31.50
N LYS A 126 6.53 13.88 30.82
CA LYS A 126 5.14 13.64 31.24
C LYS A 126 4.67 12.21 30.96
N VAL A 127 5.35 11.50 30.05
CA VAL A 127 4.99 10.14 29.62
C VAL A 127 5.90 9.09 30.26
N MET A 128 7.14 9.46 30.59
CA MET A 128 8.12 8.59 31.20
C MET A 128 8.94 9.30 32.26
N GLU A 129 9.49 8.55 33.20
CA GLU A 129 10.36 9.07 34.26
C GLU A 129 11.56 9.83 33.68
N GLU A 130 11.91 10.96 34.30
CA GLU A 130 13.12 11.71 33.98
C GLU A 130 14.36 10.96 34.46
N LYS A 131 15.27 10.64 33.54
CA LYS A 131 16.53 9.92 33.82
C LYS A 131 17.70 10.59 33.12
N ALA A 132 18.87 10.57 33.75
CA ALA A 132 20.11 11.01 33.11
C ALA A 132 20.56 10.05 31.99
N VAL A 133 20.27 8.76 32.14
CA VAL A 133 20.54 7.71 31.14
C VAL A 133 19.35 6.76 31.08
N TYR A 134 18.83 6.54 29.88
CA TYR A 134 17.75 5.59 29.60
C TYR A 134 18.31 4.25 29.11
N SER A 135 17.72 3.15 29.55
CA SER A 135 18.13 1.80 29.14
C SER A 135 17.52 1.38 27.80
N TYR A 136 18.01 0.27 27.25
CA TYR A 136 17.37 -0.43 26.12
C TYR A 136 15.89 -0.74 26.38
N GLU A 137 15.53 -1.17 27.59
CA GLU A 137 14.15 -1.52 27.91
C GLU A 137 13.25 -0.28 28.04
N ASP A 138 13.77 0.86 28.49
CA ASP A 138 13.02 2.13 28.47
C ASP A 138 12.68 2.53 27.01
N ALA A 139 13.68 2.51 26.12
CA ALA A 139 13.51 2.82 24.70
C ALA A 139 12.53 1.87 24.01
N ARG A 140 12.66 0.56 24.27
CA ARG A 140 11.77 -0.46 23.73
C ARG A 140 10.37 -0.39 24.33
N GLY A 141 10.22 -0.03 25.60
CA GLY A 141 8.92 0.20 26.23
C GLY A 141 8.15 1.31 25.52
N LEU A 142 8.86 2.39 25.15
CA LEU A 142 8.27 3.52 24.44
C LEU A 142 7.97 3.23 22.97
N HIS A 143 8.96 2.78 22.21
CA HIS A 143 8.87 2.63 20.75
C HIS A 143 8.51 1.20 20.29
N LYS A 144 8.34 0.27 21.23
CA LYS A 144 7.86 -1.11 21.05
C LYS A 144 8.74 -1.88 20.07
N ARG A 145 8.12 -2.61 19.13
CA ARG A 145 8.79 -3.45 18.12
C ARG A 145 8.98 -2.73 16.78
N GLN A 146 8.89 -1.40 16.74
CA GLN A 146 9.01 -0.65 15.49
C GLN A 146 10.45 -0.59 14.98
N TYR A 147 11.43 -0.72 15.85
CA TYR A 147 12.81 -0.99 15.46
C TYR A 147 13.18 -2.44 15.69
N LYS A 148 14.05 -2.97 14.82
CA LYS A 148 14.82 -4.17 15.12
C LYS A 148 15.80 -3.88 16.26
N ARG A 149 16.21 -4.92 16.98
CA ARG A 149 17.09 -4.80 18.16
C ARG A 149 18.41 -4.09 17.82
N GLU A 150 18.97 -4.38 16.64
CA GLU A 150 20.24 -3.83 16.17
C GLU A 150 20.17 -2.32 16.06
N LYS A 151 19.04 -1.78 15.58
CA LYS A 151 18.82 -0.34 15.48
C LYS A 151 18.72 0.32 16.85
N TYR A 152 18.05 -0.30 17.83
CA TYR A 152 18.06 0.23 19.20
C TYR A 152 19.49 0.31 19.75
N LEU A 153 20.26 -0.78 19.64
CA LEU A 153 21.63 -0.80 20.15
C LEU A 153 22.52 0.24 19.45
N ALA A 154 22.38 0.40 18.13
CA ALA A 154 23.14 1.39 17.36
C ALA A 154 22.78 2.85 17.69
N LEU A 155 21.62 3.09 18.32
CA LEU A 155 21.18 4.43 18.71
C LEU A 155 21.67 4.85 20.09
N GLN A 156 22.27 3.95 20.88
CA GLN A 156 22.86 4.30 22.18
C GLN A 156 24.01 5.30 21.98
N ASP A 157 23.90 6.45 22.63
CA ASP A 157 24.82 7.58 22.44
C ASP A 157 25.63 7.91 23.70
N VAL A 158 25.38 7.20 24.79
CA VAL A 158 26.15 7.31 26.05
C VAL A 158 26.48 5.93 26.60
N VAL A 159 27.46 5.87 27.50
CA VAL A 159 27.84 4.61 28.15
C VAL A 159 26.63 4.02 28.88
N GLY A 160 26.26 2.80 28.49
CA GLY A 160 25.17 2.06 29.13
C GLY A 160 23.76 2.44 28.69
N GLY A 161 23.56 3.31 27.69
CA GLY A 161 22.20 3.63 27.24
C GLY A 161 22.07 4.84 26.32
N TYR A 162 20.96 5.56 26.50
CA TYR A 162 20.60 6.73 25.72
C TYR A 162 20.58 7.99 26.59
N SER A 163 21.09 9.09 26.06
CA SER A 163 20.90 10.42 26.64
C SER A 163 19.41 10.85 26.56
N PRO A 164 18.99 11.86 27.34
CA PRO A 164 17.64 12.42 27.20
C PRO A 164 17.34 12.97 25.80
N ASP A 165 18.34 13.52 25.10
CA ASP A 165 18.14 14.06 23.75
C ASP A 165 17.93 12.94 22.73
N ARG A 166 18.67 11.83 22.85
CA ARG A 166 18.44 10.65 22.04
C ARG A 166 17.09 10.01 22.35
N MET A 167 16.73 9.92 23.63
CA MET A 167 15.45 9.38 24.04
C MET A 167 14.28 10.22 23.51
N LEU A 168 14.43 11.55 23.46
CA LEU A 168 13.48 12.45 22.81
C LEU A 168 13.32 12.10 21.33
N LYS A 169 14.38 11.75 20.60
CA LYS A 169 14.26 11.33 19.19
C LYS A 169 13.44 10.05 19.04
N ILE A 170 13.66 9.06 19.91
CA ILE A 170 12.86 7.82 19.92
C ILE A 170 11.39 8.11 20.26
N PHE A 171 11.13 9.07 21.16
CA PHE A 171 9.78 9.55 21.47
C PHE A 171 9.10 10.22 20.27
N GLN A 172 9.82 11.11 19.58
CA GLN A 172 9.36 11.75 18.36
C GLN A 172 9.05 10.71 17.26
N ASP A 173 9.91 9.71 17.09
CA ASP A 173 9.67 8.63 16.13
C ASP A 173 8.47 7.76 16.52
N ARG A 174 8.22 7.56 17.82
CA ARG A 174 6.99 6.88 18.29
C ARG A 174 5.74 7.70 17.97
N ALA A 175 5.77 9.00 18.22
CA ALA A 175 4.65 9.88 17.90
C ALA A 175 4.38 9.89 16.38
N ARG A 176 5.43 10.01 15.56
CA ARG A 176 5.33 9.92 14.10
C ARG A 176 4.63 8.64 13.67
N TYR A 177 5.14 7.49 14.11
CA TYR A 177 4.57 6.19 13.77
C TYR A 177 3.08 6.08 14.12
N LEU A 178 2.67 6.61 15.28
CA LEU A 178 1.27 6.56 15.71
C LEU A 178 0.38 7.41 14.81
N VAL A 179 0.83 8.61 14.43
CA VAL A 179 0.08 9.49 13.54
C VAL A 179 0.04 8.89 12.14
N GLU A 180 1.17 8.50 11.55
CA GLU A 180 1.23 7.88 10.21
C GLU A 180 0.29 6.68 10.08
N ARG A 181 0.21 5.83 11.12
CA ARG A 181 -0.72 4.69 11.14
C ARG A 181 -2.18 5.11 11.22
N GLY A 182 -2.49 6.23 11.85
CA GLY A 182 -3.83 6.82 11.89
C GLY A 182 -4.19 7.60 10.62
N SER A 183 -3.20 8.01 9.84
CA SER A 183 -3.34 8.82 8.62
C SER A 183 -3.67 8.00 7.36
N THR A 184 -3.67 6.67 7.45
CA THR A 184 -4.03 5.82 6.31
C THR A 184 -5.53 5.87 6.03
N LEU A 185 -5.89 5.85 4.75
CA LEU A 185 -7.30 5.80 4.34
C LEU A 185 -7.79 4.34 4.36
N ASN A 186 -8.87 4.09 5.12
CA ASN A 186 -9.38 2.74 5.27
C ASN A 186 -10.19 2.29 4.05
N ASN A 187 -9.76 1.22 3.37
CA ASN A 187 -10.45 0.56 2.26
C ASN A 187 -11.06 1.52 1.23
N PRO A 188 -10.28 2.41 0.60
CA PRO A 188 -10.83 3.27 -0.44
C PRO A 188 -11.34 2.44 -1.60
N HIS A 189 -12.51 2.82 -2.09
CA HIS A 189 -13.15 2.18 -3.23
C HIS A 189 -12.91 2.97 -4.51
N ILE A 190 -12.75 2.26 -5.62
CA ILE A 190 -12.88 2.84 -6.96
C ILE A 190 -14.35 2.71 -7.36
N PRO A 191 -15.09 3.83 -7.50
CA PRO A 191 -16.51 3.77 -7.83
C PRO A 191 -16.70 3.31 -9.28
N ARG A 192 -17.83 2.68 -9.58
CA ARG A 192 -18.18 2.22 -10.93
C ARG A 192 -18.02 3.31 -11.99
N SER A 193 -18.46 4.53 -11.66
CA SER A 193 -18.40 5.68 -12.56
C SER A 193 -16.99 6.09 -12.97
N TYR A 194 -15.96 5.65 -12.23
CA TYR A 194 -14.57 5.88 -12.63
C TYR A 194 -14.21 5.16 -13.94
N PHE A 195 -14.92 4.07 -14.24
CA PHE A 195 -14.72 3.26 -15.43
C PHE A 195 -15.66 3.64 -16.58
N ASP A 196 -16.43 4.74 -16.45
CA ASP A 196 -17.34 5.17 -17.51
C ASP A 196 -16.56 5.50 -18.78
N GLY A 197 -16.95 4.89 -19.89
CA GLY A 197 -16.30 5.04 -21.19
C GLY A 197 -15.07 4.14 -21.41
N TRP A 198 -14.67 3.34 -20.43
CA TRP A 198 -13.58 2.38 -20.60
C TRP A 198 -14.00 1.22 -21.52
N THR A 199 -13.03 0.71 -22.28
CA THR A 199 -13.25 -0.38 -23.22
C THR A 199 -13.40 -1.69 -22.45
N ARG A 200 -14.52 -2.38 -22.68
CA ARG A 200 -14.75 -3.72 -22.12
C ARG A 200 -14.01 -4.78 -22.94
N ILE A 201 -13.36 -5.69 -22.25
CA ILE A 201 -12.79 -6.92 -22.81
C ILE A 201 -13.72 -8.06 -22.43
N SER A 202 -14.38 -8.67 -23.41
CA SER A 202 -15.26 -9.83 -23.23
C SER A 202 -14.84 -11.04 -24.08
N GLU A 203 -13.92 -10.83 -25.01
CA GLU A 203 -13.46 -11.82 -25.99
C GLU A 203 -11.97 -11.58 -26.28
N ASP A 204 -11.28 -12.58 -26.83
CA ASP A 204 -9.86 -12.52 -27.20
C ASP A 204 -8.94 -11.93 -26.11
N HIS A 205 -9.25 -12.24 -24.85
CA HIS A 205 -8.75 -11.57 -23.65
C HIS A 205 -7.24 -11.26 -23.67
N ALA A 206 -6.40 -12.27 -23.87
CA ALA A 206 -4.95 -12.10 -23.93
C ALA A 206 -4.49 -11.18 -25.08
N ALA A 207 -5.05 -11.35 -26.28
CA ALA A 207 -4.72 -10.53 -27.45
C ALA A 207 -5.20 -9.08 -27.30
N ALA A 208 -6.42 -8.90 -26.76
CA ALA A 208 -6.99 -7.60 -26.45
C ALA A 208 -6.12 -6.83 -25.44
N LEU A 209 -5.70 -7.49 -24.36
CA LEU A 209 -4.82 -6.89 -23.35
C LEU A 209 -3.48 -6.48 -23.96
N VAL A 210 -2.84 -7.36 -24.74
CA VAL A 210 -1.57 -7.02 -25.41
C VAL A 210 -1.73 -5.80 -26.30
N LYS A 211 -2.82 -5.72 -27.09
CA LYS A 211 -3.11 -4.57 -27.95
C LYS A 211 -3.28 -3.30 -27.11
N MET A 212 -4.03 -3.35 -26.03
CA MET A 212 -4.26 -2.21 -25.13
C MET A 212 -2.98 -1.74 -24.45
N VAL A 213 -2.15 -2.65 -23.96
CA VAL A 213 -0.84 -2.34 -23.35
C VAL A 213 0.09 -1.67 -24.35
N LYS A 214 0.20 -2.19 -25.59
CA LYS A 214 1.08 -1.60 -26.61
C LYS A 214 0.69 -0.19 -27.02
N HIS A 215 -0.60 0.12 -27.05
CA HIS A 215 -1.10 1.40 -27.55
C HIS A 215 -1.53 2.37 -26.44
N GLY A 216 -1.40 1.96 -25.17
CA GLY A 216 -1.86 2.76 -24.03
C GLY A 216 -3.37 3.03 -24.00
N MET A 217 -4.15 2.25 -24.74
CA MET A 217 -5.60 2.40 -24.84
C MET A 217 -6.29 1.65 -23.69
N GLY A 218 -7.23 2.29 -23.03
CA GLY A 218 -8.17 1.67 -22.09
C GLY A 218 -9.48 2.45 -22.12
#